data_AF-A0A9K3KFD7-F1
#
_entry.id   AF-A0A9K3KFD7-F1
#
_cell.length_a   1.000
_cell.length_b   1.000
_cell.length_c   1.000
_cell.angle_alpha   90.00
_cell.angle_beta   90.00
_cell.angle_gamma   90.00
#
_symmetry.space_group_name_H-M   'P 1'
#
loop_
_entity.id
_entity.type
_entity.pdbx_description
1 polymer ?
#
loop_
_entity_poly.entity_id
_entity_poly.type
_entity_poly.pdbx_seq_one_letter_code
_entity_poly.pdbx_strand_id
1 'polypeptide(L)'
;MSHETAGGKSSMSDCEWWKQSDLGECPITLEDISTLSYPPFLLRQNYFDGFALASFIVSRGIFQNPLTREELTVQDCRRLDEYLEQYCYNDDNTSNILLSGATKRRQKVSVTEAFFLRNSVHVETSASGAAVEALRSAATSALIGLFIYGNNRSSQQQQQDEGSEHQMDPLLLDWGFDLSRTVENTAQQGGHGYMVIDDDEANVVASQQFAYETVQHSFPPLHDGYDGRTITNAAATPDEQFLDHVRSLSLQEQQNHQQRLQRLRIAREKLLREALNRRDERRRQRQLEFAQNKKNYQRQKEEETEIAEARAEIEAWREEQWEKLRLLSEQQQQKQTEEERRTRERTTPTMGGDIDQSKDTNVVDSNCGTEEELAYQRKKAKAAAKRKRARERQKMEKATEREEREREERRNALENQKKASALKCEACGAGILDCGFEKFGRRFCSPKCARFATKTG
;
A
#
# COMPACT_ATOMS: atom_id res chain seq x y z
N MET A 1 -18.08 -62.12 -27.56
CA MET A 1 -17.19 -61.82 -26.42
C MET A 1 -17.43 -60.37 -26.07
N SER A 2 -17.99 -60.10 -24.90
CA SER A 2 -18.47 -58.77 -24.53
C SER A 2 -17.63 -58.25 -23.36
N HIS A 3 -17.03 -57.08 -23.51
CA HIS A 3 -16.38 -56.39 -22.39
C HIS A 3 -17.37 -55.37 -21.81
N GLU A 4 -17.98 -55.73 -20.69
CA GLU A 4 -18.85 -54.84 -19.93
C GLU A 4 -18.01 -53.77 -19.23
N THR A 5 -18.15 -52.51 -19.64
CA THR A 5 -17.53 -51.36 -18.99
C THR A 5 -18.29 -50.97 -17.72
N ALA A 6 -18.17 -51.81 -16.69
CA ALA A 6 -18.77 -51.56 -15.39
C ALA A 6 -18.24 -50.26 -14.77
N GLY A 7 -19.08 -49.22 -14.75
CA GLY A 7 -18.80 -47.92 -14.14
C GLY A 7 -18.77 -47.99 -12.61
N GLY A 8 -17.76 -48.65 -12.06
CA GLY A 8 -17.51 -48.72 -10.62
C GLY A 8 -17.22 -47.33 -10.06
N LYS A 9 -18.09 -46.83 -9.19
CA LYS A 9 -17.81 -45.64 -8.38
C LYS A 9 -16.61 -45.95 -7.49
N SER A 10 -15.52 -45.23 -7.66
CA SER A 10 -14.34 -45.35 -6.80
C SER A 10 -14.73 -45.07 -5.35
N SER A 11 -14.31 -45.95 -4.45
CA SER A 11 -14.46 -45.74 -3.01
C SER A 11 -13.66 -44.51 -2.58
N MET A 12 -14.25 -43.63 -1.78
CA MET A 12 -13.62 -42.42 -1.23
C MET A 12 -12.54 -42.71 -0.17
N SER A 13 -11.89 -43.87 -0.25
CA SER A 13 -10.89 -44.39 0.70
C SER A 13 -9.46 -43.99 0.33
N ASP A 14 -9.20 -43.75 -0.97
CA ASP A 14 -7.85 -43.45 -1.47
C ASP A 14 -7.50 -41.95 -1.40
N CYS A 15 -8.47 -41.10 -1.04
CA CYS A 15 -8.37 -39.65 -1.13
C CYS A 15 -7.34 -39.01 -0.19
N GLU A 16 -6.86 -39.73 0.84
CA GLU A 16 -6.00 -39.18 1.91
C GLU A 16 -4.82 -40.12 2.29
N TRP A 17 -4.22 -40.82 1.32
CA TRP A 17 -3.17 -41.82 1.52
C TRP A 17 -1.97 -41.35 2.40
N TRP A 18 -1.67 -40.04 2.37
CA TRP A 18 -0.59 -39.43 3.15
C TRP A 18 -0.84 -39.46 4.66
N LYS A 19 -2.10 -39.51 5.10
CA LYS A 19 -2.48 -39.56 6.53
C LYS A 19 -2.25 -40.93 7.19
N GLN A 20 -2.00 -41.97 6.38
CA GLN A 20 -1.69 -43.32 6.84
C GLN A 20 -0.21 -43.70 6.66
N SER A 21 0.61 -42.75 6.19
CA SER A 21 1.98 -42.99 5.77
C SER A 21 2.96 -42.24 6.69
N ASP A 22 3.97 -42.93 7.22
CA ASP A 22 5.06 -42.34 8.02
C ASP A 22 6.03 -41.52 7.13
N LEU A 23 5.52 -40.45 6.51
CA LEU A 23 6.29 -39.55 5.63
C LEU A 23 7.16 -38.56 6.42
N GLY A 24 6.90 -38.41 7.72
CA GLY A 24 7.62 -37.53 8.64
C GLY A 24 7.15 -36.07 8.62
N GLU A 25 7.92 -35.22 9.30
CA GLU A 25 7.64 -33.79 9.42
C GLU A 25 8.00 -33.01 8.13
N CYS A 26 7.17 -32.05 7.76
CA CYS A 26 7.44 -31.13 6.66
C CYS A 26 8.68 -30.27 6.98
N PRO A 27 9.74 -30.26 6.15
CA PRO A 27 11.00 -29.55 6.44
C PRO A 27 10.92 -28.01 6.56
N ILE A 28 9.75 -27.41 6.32
CA ILE A 28 9.54 -25.95 6.31
C ILE A 28 8.63 -25.49 7.45
N THR A 29 7.54 -26.23 7.72
CA THR A 29 6.61 -25.91 8.82
C THR A 29 6.98 -26.61 10.13
N LEU A 30 7.69 -27.75 10.06
CA LEU A 30 7.88 -28.70 11.17
C LEU A 30 6.56 -29.26 11.72
N GLU A 31 5.56 -29.36 10.84
CA GLU A 31 4.28 -30.01 11.09
C GLU A 31 4.30 -31.39 10.41
N ASP A 32 3.73 -32.41 11.06
CA ASP A 32 3.62 -33.76 10.50
C ASP A 32 2.75 -33.75 9.23
N ILE A 33 3.27 -34.33 8.16
CA ILE A 33 2.59 -34.44 6.86
C ILE A 33 1.24 -35.16 6.99
N SER A 34 1.07 -36.06 7.98
CA SER A 34 -0.21 -36.73 8.25
C SER A 34 -1.35 -35.76 8.63
N THR A 35 -1.01 -34.56 9.09
CA THR A 35 -1.98 -33.56 9.56
C THR A 35 -2.50 -32.61 8.46
N LEU A 36 -1.90 -32.64 7.27
CA LEU A 36 -2.25 -31.74 6.17
C LEU A 36 -3.64 -32.07 5.58
N SER A 37 -4.46 -31.03 5.41
CA SER A 37 -5.80 -31.10 4.78
C SER A 37 -5.77 -31.37 3.27
N TYR A 38 -4.59 -31.37 2.65
CA TYR A 38 -4.35 -31.54 1.22
C TYR A 38 -3.12 -32.44 0.99
N PRO A 39 -2.99 -33.11 -0.18
CA PRO A 39 -1.86 -34.00 -0.44
C PRO A 39 -0.52 -33.27 -0.36
N PRO A 40 0.55 -33.87 0.17
CA PRO A 40 1.86 -33.23 0.21
C PRO A 40 2.47 -33.11 -1.20
N PHE A 41 3.16 -32.01 -1.46
CA PHE A 41 3.85 -31.76 -2.72
C PHE A 41 5.19 -32.51 -2.77
N LEU A 42 5.32 -33.45 -3.72
CA LEU A 42 6.58 -34.17 -3.96
C LEU A 42 7.54 -33.34 -4.82
N LEU A 43 8.60 -32.83 -4.18
CA LEU A 43 9.73 -32.17 -4.83
C LEU A 43 10.97 -33.08 -4.78
N ARG A 44 11.32 -33.61 -5.97
CA ARG A 44 12.40 -34.58 -6.19
C ARG A 44 12.20 -35.88 -5.40
N GLN A 45 12.69 -35.96 -4.17
CA GLN A 45 12.60 -37.13 -3.29
C GLN A 45 12.00 -36.81 -1.91
N ASN A 46 11.67 -35.54 -1.66
CA ASN A 46 11.16 -35.09 -0.36
C ASN A 46 9.75 -34.52 -0.52
N TYR A 47 8.91 -34.79 0.48
CA TYR A 47 7.55 -34.26 0.57
C TYR A 47 7.54 -32.95 1.36
N PHE A 48 6.71 -32.00 0.94
CA PHE A 48 6.55 -30.69 1.55
C PHE A 48 5.07 -30.30 1.60
N ASP A 49 4.70 -29.45 2.55
CA ASP A 49 3.55 -28.56 2.35
C ASP A 49 3.85 -27.65 1.16
N GLY A 50 3.09 -27.81 0.07
CA GLY A 50 3.27 -27.01 -1.15
C GLY A 50 2.97 -25.52 -0.94
N PHE A 51 2.07 -25.16 -0.03
CA PHE A 51 1.77 -23.75 0.26
C PHE A 51 2.90 -23.08 1.04
N ALA A 52 3.44 -23.74 2.07
CA ALA A 52 4.65 -23.27 2.75
C ALA A 52 5.88 -23.26 1.82
N LEU A 53 6.05 -24.25 0.95
CA LEU A 53 7.14 -24.30 -0.03
C LEU A 53 7.08 -23.11 -0.99
N ALA A 54 5.93 -22.86 -1.61
CA ALA A 54 5.72 -21.71 -2.48
C ALA A 54 5.94 -20.39 -1.74
N SER A 55 5.35 -20.24 -0.56
CA SER A 55 5.50 -19.05 0.28
C SER A 55 6.96 -18.81 0.68
N PHE A 56 7.73 -19.86 1.00
CA PHE A 56 9.14 -19.78 1.35
C PHE A 56 9.99 -19.31 0.16
N ILE A 57 9.85 -19.98 -1.00
CA ILE A 57 10.59 -19.65 -2.22
C ILE A 57 10.34 -18.19 -2.63
N VAL A 58 9.07 -17.80 -2.72
CA VAL A 58 8.63 -16.49 -3.20
C VAL A 58 8.99 -15.37 -2.21
N SER A 59 8.83 -15.58 -0.89
CA SER A 59 9.18 -14.55 0.11
C SER A 59 10.69 -14.37 0.33
N ARG A 60 11.52 -15.36 -0.06
CA ARG A 60 12.98 -15.29 0.00
C ARG A 60 13.63 -14.86 -1.31
N GLY A 61 12.94 -15.01 -2.44
CA GLY A 61 13.51 -14.86 -3.78
C GLY A 61 14.55 -15.95 -4.13
N ILE A 62 14.55 -17.08 -3.41
CA ILE A 62 15.54 -18.16 -3.55
C ILE A 62 14.82 -19.40 -4.11
N PHE A 63 15.05 -19.68 -5.39
CA PHE A 63 14.42 -20.80 -6.11
C PHE A 63 15.33 -22.03 -6.07
N GLN A 64 15.55 -22.52 -4.85
CA GLN A 64 16.32 -23.72 -4.56
C GLN A 64 15.52 -24.64 -3.61
N ASN A 65 15.76 -25.94 -3.70
CA ASN A 65 15.22 -26.91 -2.75
C ASN A 65 15.75 -26.59 -1.33
N PRO A 66 14.88 -26.37 -0.31
CA PRO A 66 15.33 -25.99 1.04
C PRO A 66 16.29 -26.98 1.72
N LEU A 67 16.22 -28.27 1.35
CA LEU A 67 17.10 -29.32 1.86
C LEU A 67 18.38 -29.48 1.01
N THR A 68 18.23 -29.79 -0.27
CA THR A 68 19.37 -30.16 -1.14
C THR A 68 20.13 -28.96 -1.70
N ARG A 69 19.54 -27.75 -1.65
CA ARG A 69 20.01 -26.50 -2.28
C ARG A 69 20.16 -26.55 -3.81
N GLU A 70 19.69 -27.62 -4.45
CA GLU A 70 19.59 -27.73 -5.90
C GLU A 70 18.65 -26.66 -6.45
N GLU A 71 18.97 -26.09 -7.61
CA GLU A 71 18.10 -25.08 -8.24
C GLU A 71 16.80 -25.70 -8.79
N LEU A 72 15.69 -24.99 -8.57
CA LEU A 72 14.39 -25.38 -9.08
C LEU A 72 14.27 -25.06 -10.57
N THR A 73 13.70 -25.99 -11.33
CA THR A 73 13.43 -25.75 -12.76
C THR A 73 12.13 -25.00 -12.96
N VAL A 74 11.94 -24.41 -14.14
CA VAL A 74 10.63 -23.85 -14.57
C VAL A 74 9.51 -24.89 -14.46
N GLN A 75 9.81 -26.18 -14.69
CA GLN A 75 8.84 -27.27 -14.59
C GLN A 75 8.47 -27.58 -13.13
N ASP A 76 9.44 -27.52 -12.19
CA ASP A 76 9.14 -27.64 -10.76
C ASP A 76 8.26 -26.47 -10.28
N CYS A 77 8.53 -25.25 -10.73
CA CYS A 77 7.72 -24.05 -10.41
C CYS A 77 6.29 -24.13 -10.98
N ARG A 78 6.12 -24.61 -12.22
CA ARG A 78 4.80 -24.80 -12.84
C ARG A 78 3.98 -25.88 -12.14
N ARG A 79 4.59 -27.05 -11.88
CA ARG A 79 3.94 -28.12 -11.11
C ARG A 79 3.47 -27.64 -9.74
N LEU A 80 4.22 -26.72 -9.12
CA LEU A 80 3.84 -26.13 -7.84
C LEU A 80 2.66 -25.15 -7.99
N ASP A 81 2.65 -24.30 -9.01
CA ASP A 81 1.50 -23.41 -9.30
C ASP A 81 0.22 -24.20 -9.66
N GLU A 82 0.34 -25.22 -10.50
CA GLU A 82 -0.75 -26.16 -10.87
C GLU A 82 -1.33 -26.85 -9.63
N TYR A 83 -0.46 -27.31 -8.72
CA TYR A 83 -0.84 -27.89 -7.44
C TYR A 83 -1.54 -26.87 -6.51
N LEU A 84 -1.05 -25.63 -6.43
CA LEU A 84 -1.65 -24.59 -5.60
C LEU A 84 -3.04 -24.22 -6.09
N GLU A 85 -3.24 -24.15 -7.41
CA GLU A 85 -4.56 -23.95 -8.01
C GLU A 85 -5.49 -25.11 -7.63
N GLN A 86 -5.07 -26.36 -7.90
CA GLN A 86 -5.87 -27.55 -7.65
C GLN A 86 -6.26 -27.75 -6.17
N TYR A 87 -5.33 -27.55 -5.22
CA TYR A 87 -5.52 -27.95 -3.81
C TYR A 87 -5.52 -26.80 -2.79
N CYS A 88 -5.10 -25.58 -3.16
CA CYS A 88 -4.94 -24.46 -2.21
C CYS A 88 -5.76 -23.20 -2.55
N TYR A 89 -6.27 -23.05 -3.78
CA TYR A 89 -7.05 -21.89 -4.22
C TYR A 89 -8.49 -22.21 -4.67
N ASN A 90 -8.76 -23.42 -5.18
CA ASN A 90 -10.09 -23.80 -5.65
C ASN A 90 -11.08 -24.20 -4.53
N ASP A 91 -10.62 -24.30 -3.28
CA ASP A 91 -11.37 -24.98 -2.23
C ASP A 91 -12.13 -24.00 -1.32
N ASP A 92 -13.37 -23.68 -1.72
CA ASP A 92 -14.34 -22.95 -0.88
C ASP A 92 -14.61 -23.66 0.47
N ASN A 93 -14.31 -24.95 0.60
CA ASN A 93 -14.35 -25.66 1.89
C ASN A 93 -13.23 -25.25 2.87
N THR A 94 -12.15 -24.61 2.39
CA THR A 94 -11.13 -24.01 3.30
C THR A 94 -11.64 -22.76 4.05
N SER A 95 -12.92 -22.40 3.87
CA SER A 95 -13.67 -21.49 4.75
C SER A 95 -13.61 -21.85 6.24
N ASN A 96 -13.30 -23.11 6.60
CA ASN A 96 -13.05 -23.52 7.99
C ASN A 96 -11.64 -23.20 8.53
N ILE A 97 -10.68 -22.75 7.71
CA ILE A 97 -9.40 -22.19 8.20
C ILE A 97 -9.58 -20.71 8.55
N LEU A 98 -10.51 -20.48 9.47
CA LEU A 98 -10.65 -19.29 10.30
C LEU A 98 -9.37 -19.11 11.16
N LEU A 99 -8.96 -17.90 11.57
CA LEU A 99 -9.66 -17.21 12.67
C LEU A 99 -9.48 -15.68 12.73
N SER A 100 -9.01 -15.03 11.66
CA SER A 100 -9.04 -13.55 11.56
C SER A 100 -10.25 -13.09 10.74
N GLY A 101 -11.10 -12.24 11.34
CA GLY A 101 -12.44 -11.89 10.84
C GLY A 101 -12.50 -10.96 9.63
N ALA A 102 -11.48 -10.95 8.78
CA ALA A 102 -11.47 -10.24 7.51
C ALA A 102 -11.41 -11.26 6.37
N THR A 103 -12.40 -11.24 5.47
CA THR A 103 -12.49 -12.08 4.25
C THR A 103 -11.49 -11.66 3.17
N LYS A 104 -10.22 -11.48 3.57
CA LYS A 104 -9.09 -11.30 2.67
C LYS A 104 -8.90 -12.60 1.89
N ARG A 105 -9.46 -12.63 0.67
CA ARG A 105 -9.14 -13.64 -0.35
C ARG A 105 -7.64 -13.88 -0.33
N ARG A 106 -7.21 -15.13 -0.11
CA ARG A 106 -5.78 -15.49 -0.17
C ARG A 106 -5.27 -15.07 -1.55
N GLN A 107 -4.27 -14.19 -1.59
CA GLN A 107 -3.73 -13.73 -2.86
C GLN A 107 -3.11 -14.93 -3.58
N LYS A 108 -3.50 -15.17 -4.84
CA LYS A 108 -2.87 -16.21 -5.66
C LYS A 108 -1.39 -15.86 -5.85
N VAL A 109 -0.53 -16.64 -5.22
CA VAL A 109 0.92 -16.62 -5.42
C VAL A 109 1.24 -17.49 -6.64
N SER A 110 1.87 -16.93 -7.67
CA SER A 110 2.55 -17.70 -8.71
C SER A 110 4.06 -17.72 -8.45
N VAL A 111 4.58 -18.93 -8.24
CA VAL A 111 6.01 -19.26 -8.16
C VAL A 111 6.65 -19.12 -9.55
N THR A 112 5.91 -19.44 -10.62
CA THR A 112 6.39 -19.32 -12.01
C THR A 112 6.63 -17.87 -12.43
N GLU A 113 5.71 -16.95 -12.13
CA GLU A 113 5.92 -15.51 -12.40
C GLU A 113 7.10 -14.98 -11.57
N ALA A 114 7.16 -15.32 -10.29
CA ALA A 114 8.26 -14.92 -9.41
C ALA A 114 9.63 -15.46 -9.89
N PHE A 115 9.69 -16.66 -10.46
CA PHE A 115 10.89 -17.24 -11.07
C PHE A 115 11.32 -16.46 -12.33
N PHE A 116 10.37 -16.13 -13.22
CA PHE A 116 10.67 -15.30 -14.38
C PHE A 116 11.09 -13.87 -14.00
N LEU A 117 10.52 -13.30 -12.93
CA LEU A 117 10.96 -12.02 -12.38
C LEU A 117 12.40 -12.08 -11.87
N ARG A 118 12.82 -13.12 -11.12
CA ARG A 118 14.24 -13.32 -10.73
C ARG A 118 15.17 -13.32 -11.93
N ASN A 119 14.85 -14.12 -12.94
CA ASN A 119 15.73 -14.30 -14.10
C ASN A 119 15.77 -13.06 -15.01
N SER A 120 14.75 -12.21 -14.96
CA SER A 120 14.70 -10.93 -15.68
C SER A 120 15.50 -9.81 -15.00
N VAL A 121 15.93 -9.97 -13.74
CA VAL A 121 16.79 -9.01 -13.04
C VAL A 121 18.25 -9.20 -13.45
N HIS A 122 18.58 -8.66 -14.63
CA HIS A 122 19.96 -8.48 -15.06
C HIS A 122 20.61 -7.34 -14.25
N VAL A 123 21.54 -7.71 -13.35
CA VAL A 123 22.31 -6.76 -12.55
C VAL A 123 23.65 -6.52 -13.25
N GLU A 124 23.81 -5.36 -13.88
CA GLU A 124 25.09 -4.92 -14.49
C GLU A 124 26.10 -4.55 -13.40
N THR A 125 26.74 -5.56 -12.80
CA THR A 125 27.79 -5.38 -11.80
C THR A 125 29.00 -6.26 -12.10
N SER A 126 30.19 -5.67 -12.07
CA SER A 126 31.49 -6.36 -12.12
C SER A 126 31.87 -7.07 -10.81
N ALA A 127 30.88 -7.32 -9.94
CA ALA A 127 31.07 -7.94 -8.63
C ALA A 127 31.12 -9.48 -8.73
N SER A 128 31.72 -10.13 -7.73
CA SER A 128 31.74 -11.60 -7.64
C SER A 128 30.32 -12.18 -7.58
N GLY A 129 30.07 -13.32 -8.24
CA GLY A 129 28.72 -13.87 -8.45
C GLY A 129 27.84 -14.02 -7.20
N ALA A 130 28.41 -14.31 -6.04
CA ALA A 130 27.65 -14.38 -4.77
C ALA A 130 27.00 -13.05 -4.37
N ALA A 131 27.67 -11.91 -4.64
CA ALA A 131 27.11 -10.57 -4.40
C ALA A 131 26.03 -10.22 -5.43
N VAL A 132 26.22 -10.63 -6.69
CA VAL A 132 25.22 -10.47 -7.76
C VAL A 132 23.93 -11.22 -7.42
N GLU A 133 24.06 -12.46 -6.93
CA GLU A 133 22.90 -13.30 -6.62
C GLU A 133 22.17 -12.88 -5.32
N ALA A 134 22.91 -12.38 -4.33
CA ALA A 134 22.32 -11.72 -3.16
C ALA A 134 21.53 -10.45 -3.55
N LEU A 135 22.07 -9.63 -4.47
CA LEU A 135 21.38 -8.45 -5.01
C LEU A 135 20.12 -8.84 -5.81
N ARG A 136 20.18 -9.89 -6.65
CA ARG A 136 18.99 -10.42 -7.34
C ARG A 136 17.93 -10.88 -6.36
N SER A 137 18.27 -11.76 -5.42
CA SER A 137 17.31 -12.30 -4.44
C SER A 137 16.65 -11.18 -3.61
N ALA A 138 17.42 -10.15 -3.22
CA ALA A 138 16.91 -8.97 -2.53
C ALA A 138 15.99 -8.10 -3.42
N ALA A 139 16.39 -7.83 -4.66
CA ALA A 139 15.58 -7.05 -5.61
C ALA A 139 14.28 -7.78 -5.98
N THR A 140 14.34 -9.07 -6.23
CA THR A 140 13.18 -9.94 -6.47
C THR A 140 12.25 -9.96 -5.26
N SER A 141 12.77 -10.14 -4.04
CA SER A 141 11.96 -10.10 -2.82
C SER A 141 11.28 -8.73 -2.61
N ALA A 142 11.96 -7.63 -2.96
CA ALA A 142 11.39 -6.28 -2.88
C ALA A 142 10.29 -6.03 -3.94
N LEU A 143 10.49 -6.51 -5.18
CA LEU A 143 9.48 -6.43 -6.25
C LEU A 143 8.26 -7.29 -5.93
N ILE A 144 8.46 -8.53 -5.49
CA ILE A 144 7.40 -9.42 -5.01
C ILE A 144 6.65 -8.78 -3.84
N GLY A 145 7.38 -8.16 -2.89
CA GLY A 145 6.78 -7.41 -1.79
C GLY A 145 5.92 -6.23 -2.25
N LEU A 146 6.31 -5.53 -3.30
CA LEU A 146 5.52 -4.46 -3.91
C LEU A 146 4.23 -4.98 -4.57
N PHE A 147 4.27 -6.11 -5.29
CA PHE A 147 3.07 -6.68 -5.92
C PHE A 147 2.11 -7.33 -4.91
N ILE A 148 2.64 -8.10 -3.96
CA ILE A 148 1.84 -8.80 -2.92
C ILE A 148 1.27 -7.80 -1.91
N TYR A 149 2.12 -7.01 -1.24
CA TYR A 149 1.67 -6.13 -0.15
C TYR A 149 1.18 -4.76 -0.62
N GLY A 150 1.66 -4.24 -1.76
CA GLY A 150 1.34 -2.90 -2.24
C GLY A 150 -0.11 -2.71 -2.70
N ASN A 151 -0.67 -3.67 -3.43
CA ASN A 151 -2.01 -3.56 -4.01
C ASN A 151 -3.14 -3.42 -2.96
N ASN A 152 -2.92 -3.84 -1.71
CA ASN A 152 -3.92 -3.73 -0.64
C ASN A 152 -4.10 -2.31 -0.08
N ARG A 153 -3.20 -1.36 -0.35
CA ARG A 153 -3.35 0.03 0.14
C ARG A 153 -4.51 0.77 -0.52
N SER A 154 -4.72 0.57 -1.82
CA SER A 154 -5.73 1.27 -2.61
C SER A 154 -7.15 1.06 -2.06
N SER A 155 -7.49 -0.19 -1.71
CA SER A 155 -8.85 -0.55 -1.25
C SER A 155 -9.17 -0.06 0.17
N GLN A 156 -8.18 0.09 1.06
CA GLN A 156 -8.41 0.64 2.39
C GLN A 156 -8.69 2.16 2.36
N GLN A 157 -8.17 2.88 1.36
CA GLN A 157 -8.32 4.33 1.31
C GLN A 157 -9.69 4.79 0.79
N GLN A 158 -10.44 3.93 0.07
CA GLN A 158 -11.80 4.24 -0.39
C GLN A 158 -12.89 4.03 0.68
N GLN A 159 -12.61 3.31 1.77
CA GLN A 159 -13.60 3.04 2.84
C GLN A 159 -13.59 4.06 3.98
N GLN A 160 -12.93 5.21 3.83
CA GLN A 160 -12.88 6.27 4.85
C GLN A 160 -13.61 7.58 4.49
N ASP A 161 -14.07 7.75 3.24
CA ASP A 161 -14.72 9.00 2.78
C ASP A 161 -16.25 9.02 2.84
N GLU A 162 -16.95 7.87 2.97
CA GLU A 162 -18.42 7.81 3.06
C GLU A 162 -18.95 8.04 4.49
N GLY A 163 -18.24 8.83 5.30
CA GLY A 163 -18.31 8.79 6.77
C GLY A 163 -18.67 10.09 7.51
N SER A 164 -19.15 11.15 6.85
CA SER A 164 -19.54 12.38 7.54
C SER A 164 -20.72 13.15 6.92
N GLU A 165 -21.93 12.89 7.41
CA GLU A 165 -23.02 13.88 7.34
C GLU A 165 -22.69 15.07 8.28
N HIS A 166 -22.60 16.28 7.74
CA HIS A 166 -22.73 17.51 8.53
C HIS A 166 -23.46 18.61 7.75
N GLN A 167 -24.16 19.47 8.47
CA GLN A 167 -25.38 20.14 8.00
C GLN A 167 -25.28 21.66 8.18
N MET A 168 -25.28 22.40 7.07
CA MET A 168 -25.30 23.88 6.98
C MET A 168 -24.09 24.59 7.64
N ASP A 169 -23.62 25.75 7.20
CA ASP A 169 -24.34 26.94 6.70
C ASP A 169 -23.60 27.62 5.52
N PRO A 170 -24.28 28.46 4.71
CA PRO A 170 -23.68 29.12 3.56
C PRO A 170 -23.04 30.47 3.91
N LEU A 171 -21.92 30.82 3.26
CA LEU A 171 -21.73 32.08 2.50
C LEU A 171 -20.28 32.31 2.01
N LEU A 172 -20.19 32.80 0.76
CA LEU A 172 -19.11 33.60 0.16
C LEU A 172 -17.80 32.91 -0.30
N LEU A 173 -17.25 33.46 -1.40
CA LEU A 173 -15.96 33.15 -2.06
C LEU A 173 -15.91 31.77 -2.74
N ASP A 174 -16.46 31.59 -3.95
CA ASP A 174 -16.12 32.25 -5.24
C ASP A 174 -14.68 32.01 -5.72
N TRP A 175 -14.52 30.96 -6.53
CA TRP A 175 -13.60 30.87 -7.68
C TRP A 175 -14.22 29.90 -8.69
N GLY A 176 -14.98 30.41 -9.66
CA GLY A 176 -15.77 29.60 -10.58
C GLY A 176 -14.97 28.88 -11.69
N PHE A 177 -15.50 27.74 -12.13
CA PHE A 177 -15.23 27.20 -13.47
C PHE A 177 -16.52 26.59 -14.04
N ASP A 178 -17.30 27.40 -14.74
CA ASP A 178 -18.60 27.00 -15.29
C ASP A 178 -18.44 26.25 -16.62
N LEU A 179 -19.17 25.15 -16.76
CA LEU A 179 -19.31 24.38 -18.00
C LEU A 179 -20.78 24.06 -18.29
N SER A 180 -21.67 25.04 -18.12
CA SER A 180 -23.04 25.00 -18.62
C SER A 180 -23.06 24.81 -20.15
N ARG A 181 -23.12 23.56 -20.63
CA ARG A 181 -23.50 23.26 -22.01
C ARG A 181 -24.60 22.21 -22.05
N THR A 182 -25.76 22.65 -22.49
CA THR A 182 -27.00 21.88 -22.52
C THR A 182 -26.95 20.73 -23.52
N VAL A 183 -27.35 19.53 -23.06
CA VAL A 183 -28.04 18.53 -23.89
C VAL A 183 -29.21 18.02 -23.03
N GLU A 184 -30.39 17.94 -23.62
CA GLU A 184 -31.62 17.58 -22.93
C GLU A 184 -31.83 16.05 -22.89
N ASN A 185 -32.57 15.60 -21.88
CA ASN A 185 -33.33 14.35 -21.83
C ASN A 185 -32.90 13.18 -22.75
N THR A 186 -32.17 12.22 -22.17
CA THR A 186 -32.55 10.82 -22.36
C THR A 186 -32.34 10.07 -21.05
N ALA A 187 -33.33 9.27 -20.66
CA ALA A 187 -33.30 8.53 -19.40
C ALA A 187 -32.82 7.08 -19.60
N GLN A 188 -32.53 6.43 -18.46
CA GLN A 188 -32.29 5.00 -18.28
C GLN A 188 -30.89 4.43 -18.59
N GLN A 189 -30.56 3.42 -17.78
CA GLN A 189 -29.57 2.34 -17.96
C GLN A 189 -28.06 2.65 -17.88
N GLY A 190 -27.37 1.73 -17.20
CA GLY A 190 -26.11 1.21 -17.71
C GLY A 190 -24.82 1.88 -17.24
N GLY A 191 -24.53 1.82 -15.94
CA GLY A 191 -23.15 1.99 -15.43
C GLY A 191 -22.25 0.82 -15.84
N HIS A 192 -21.97 0.69 -17.15
CA HIS A 192 -21.16 -0.39 -17.71
C HIS A 192 -19.68 -0.22 -17.37
N GLY A 193 -19.31 -0.64 -16.16
CA GLY A 193 -17.95 -1.08 -15.91
C GLY A 193 -17.59 -2.17 -16.92
N TYR A 194 -16.39 -2.10 -17.49
CA TYR A 194 -15.91 -3.11 -18.45
C TYR A 194 -15.62 -4.42 -17.71
N MET A 195 -16.68 -5.20 -17.52
CA MET A 195 -16.57 -6.61 -17.18
C MET A 195 -15.75 -7.28 -18.28
N VAL A 196 -14.60 -7.85 -17.91
CA VAL A 196 -13.94 -8.82 -18.77
C VAL A 196 -14.93 -9.98 -18.87
N ILE A 197 -15.45 -10.21 -20.07
CA ILE A 197 -16.18 -11.43 -20.36
C ILE A 197 -15.09 -12.49 -20.48
N ASP A 198 -14.77 -13.11 -19.35
CA ASP A 198 -14.14 -14.43 -19.37
C ASP A 198 -15.07 -15.37 -20.16
N ASP A 199 -14.49 -16.32 -20.91
CA ASP A 199 -15.26 -17.22 -21.77
C ASP A 199 -16.15 -18.14 -20.91
N ASP A 200 -17.38 -17.71 -20.60
CA ASP A 200 -18.38 -18.46 -19.84
C ASP A 200 -18.42 -19.91 -20.33
N GLU A 201 -18.07 -20.86 -19.46
CA GLU A 201 -18.01 -22.29 -19.83
C GLU A 201 -19.36 -22.78 -20.35
N ALA A 202 -20.47 -22.20 -19.85
CA ALA A 202 -21.82 -22.41 -20.37
C ALA A 202 -22.00 -21.94 -21.83
N ASN A 203 -21.39 -20.83 -22.25
CA ASN A 203 -21.39 -20.38 -23.65
C ASN A 203 -20.52 -21.30 -24.52
N VAL A 204 -19.39 -21.78 -24.01
CA VAL A 204 -18.55 -22.77 -24.71
C VAL A 204 -19.34 -24.06 -24.93
N VAL A 205 -19.96 -24.62 -23.88
CA VAL A 205 -20.81 -25.82 -23.97
C VAL A 205 -22.01 -25.60 -24.89
N ALA A 206 -22.73 -24.48 -24.78
CA ALA A 206 -23.85 -24.16 -25.67
C ALA A 206 -23.40 -24.05 -27.14
N SER A 207 -22.23 -23.45 -27.41
CA SER A 207 -21.68 -23.39 -28.78
C SER A 207 -21.29 -24.75 -29.33
N GLN A 208 -20.78 -25.66 -28.48
CA GLN A 208 -20.46 -27.03 -28.86
C GLN A 208 -21.72 -27.87 -29.09
N GLN A 209 -22.75 -27.72 -28.25
CA GLN A 209 -24.05 -28.35 -28.44
C GLN A 209 -24.71 -27.88 -29.74
N PHE A 210 -24.79 -26.56 -29.98
CA PHE A 210 -25.35 -26.02 -31.21
C PHE A 210 -24.56 -26.47 -32.47
N ALA A 211 -23.24 -26.54 -32.39
CA ALA A 211 -22.41 -27.09 -33.48
C ALA A 211 -22.70 -28.58 -33.71
N TYR A 212 -22.85 -29.38 -32.64
CA TYR A 212 -23.17 -30.81 -32.72
C TYR A 212 -24.57 -31.06 -33.29
N GLU A 213 -25.57 -30.30 -32.86
CA GLU A 213 -26.94 -30.31 -33.41
C GLU A 213 -26.95 -29.89 -34.88
N THR A 214 -26.17 -28.87 -35.26
CA THR A 214 -26.01 -28.44 -36.66
C THR A 214 -25.38 -29.56 -37.51
N VAL A 215 -24.38 -30.27 -36.98
CA VAL A 215 -23.79 -31.45 -37.65
C VAL A 215 -24.80 -32.58 -37.77
N GLN A 216 -25.56 -32.93 -36.73
CA GLN A 216 -26.59 -33.98 -36.84
C GLN A 216 -27.75 -33.60 -37.79
N HIS A 217 -28.13 -32.33 -37.86
CA HIS A 217 -29.12 -31.86 -38.83
C HIS A 217 -28.59 -31.87 -40.28
N SER A 218 -27.29 -31.60 -40.48
CA SER A 218 -26.65 -31.62 -41.80
C SER A 218 -26.33 -33.04 -42.28
N PHE A 219 -26.03 -33.93 -41.34
CA PHE A 219 -25.71 -35.34 -41.54
C PHE A 219 -26.64 -36.18 -40.65
N PRO A 220 -27.94 -36.30 -41.02
CA PRO A 220 -28.88 -37.12 -40.27
C PRO A 220 -28.32 -38.55 -40.15
N PRO A 221 -28.43 -39.19 -38.97
CA PRO A 221 -27.81 -40.49 -38.75
C PRO A 221 -28.35 -41.49 -39.78
N LEU A 222 -27.43 -42.11 -40.53
CA LEU A 222 -27.74 -43.23 -41.39
C LEU A 222 -28.27 -44.35 -40.48
N HIS A 223 -29.59 -44.49 -40.42
CA HIS A 223 -30.21 -45.56 -39.65
C HIS A 223 -29.71 -46.91 -40.19
N ASP A 224 -29.06 -47.70 -39.33
CA ASP A 224 -28.70 -49.10 -39.59
C ASP A 224 -29.94 -50.02 -39.61
N GLY A 225 -30.99 -49.61 -40.35
CA GLY A 225 -32.05 -50.47 -40.85
C GLY A 225 -31.48 -51.38 -41.93
N TYR A 226 -30.63 -52.33 -41.50
CA TYR A 226 -29.91 -53.27 -42.35
C TYR A 226 -30.85 -54.39 -42.85
N ASP A 227 -31.95 -53.98 -43.49
CA ASP A 227 -33.11 -54.81 -43.88
C ASP A 227 -32.82 -55.74 -45.08
N GLY A 228 -31.60 -56.26 -45.19
CA GLY A 228 -31.17 -57.33 -46.11
C GLY A 228 -31.26 -57.02 -47.61
N ARG A 229 -31.83 -55.88 -48.00
CA ARG A 229 -31.98 -55.49 -49.40
C ARG A 229 -30.65 -54.98 -49.95
N THR A 230 -30.15 -55.68 -50.95
CA THR A 230 -29.00 -55.29 -51.76
C THR A 230 -29.26 -53.92 -52.39
N ILE A 231 -28.78 -52.84 -51.75
CA ILE A 231 -28.76 -51.51 -52.35
C ILE A 231 -27.78 -51.58 -53.52
N THR A 232 -28.32 -51.76 -54.73
CA THR A 232 -27.55 -51.65 -55.95
C THR A 232 -27.07 -50.21 -56.05
N ASN A 233 -25.75 -50.00 -55.89
CA ASN A 233 -25.10 -48.69 -55.92
C ASN A 233 -25.14 -48.06 -57.31
N ALA A 234 -26.34 -47.68 -57.76
CA ALA A 234 -26.55 -46.73 -58.84
C ALA A 234 -26.08 -45.38 -58.32
N ALA A 235 -24.82 -45.05 -58.58
CA ALA A 235 -24.19 -43.83 -58.08
C ALA A 235 -24.85 -42.61 -58.73
N ALA A 236 -25.83 -42.03 -58.04
CA ALA A 236 -26.42 -40.75 -58.40
C ALA A 236 -25.31 -39.69 -58.31
N THR A 237 -24.80 -39.27 -59.46
CA THR A 237 -23.84 -38.18 -59.55
C THR A 237 -24.46 -36.93 -58.94
N PRO A 238 -23.82 -36.27 -57.95
CA PRO A 238 -24.36 -35.05 -57.37
C PRO A 238 -24.63 -34.00 -58.45
N ASP A 239 -25.73 -33.26 -58.30
CA ASP A 239 -26.07 -32.16 -59.21
C ASP A 239 -24.92 -31.14 -59.24
N GLU A 240 -24.44 -30.83 -60.45
CA GLU A 240 -23.33 -29.88 -60.66
C GLU A 240 -23.67 -28.50 -60.11
N GLN A 241 -24.95 -28.10 -60.14
CA GLN A 241 -25.42 -26.83 -59.56
C GLN A 241 -25.24 -26.80 -58.03
N PHE A 242 -25.41 -27.93 -57.34
CA PHE A 242 -25.20 -28.03 -55.90
C PHE A 242 -23.70 -27.93 -55.57
N LEU A 243 -22.83 -28.58 -56.35
CA LEU A 243 -21.38 -28.50 -56.19
C LEU A 243 -20.86 -27.07 -56.42
N ASP A 244 -21.42 -26.33 -57.37
CA ASP A 244 -21.10 -24.91 -57.57
C ASP A 244 -21.60 -24.03 -56.45
N HIS A 245 -22.80 -24.28 -55.91
CA HIS A 245 -23.28 -23.55 -54.75
C HIS A 245 -22.36 -23.75 -53.53
N VAL A 246 -22.00 -25.00 -53.20
CA VAL A 246 -21.04 -25.31 -52.11
C VAL A 246 -19.68 -24.66 -52.35
N ARG A 247 -19.16 -24.67 -53.58
CA ARG A 247 -17.90 -23.98 -53.94
C ARG A 247 -17.99 -22.46 -53.72
N SER A 248 -19.12 -21.84 -54.08
CA SER A 248 -19.32 -20.40 -53.88
C SER A 248 -19.43 -19.99 -52.40
N LEU A 249 -20.15 -20.79 -51.58
CA LEU A 249 -20.25 -20.57 -50.13
C LEU A 249 -18.88 -20.71 -49.45
N SER A 250 -18.13 -21.77 -49.76
CA SER A 250 -16.80 -21.99 -49.18
C SER A 250 -15.83 -20.83 -49.50
N LEU A 251 -15.88 -20.30 -50.71
CA LEU A 251 -15.09 -19.14 -51.12
C LEU A 251 -15.53 -17.84 -50.42
N GLN A 252 -16.83 -17.65 -50.20
CA GLN A 252 -17.37 -16.53 -49.42
C GLN A 252 -16.97 -16.61 -47.93
N GLU A 253 -17.00 -17.80 -47.32
CA GLU A 253 -16.52 -18.05 -45.97
C GLU A 253 -15.02 -17.76 -45.85
N GLN A 254 -14.22 -18.19 -46.83
CA GLN A 254 -12.79 -17.91 -46.86
C GLN A 254 -12.50 -16.39 -46.92
N GLN A 255 -13.26 -15.64 -47.73
CA GLN A 255 -13.16 -14.17 -47.76
C GLN A 255 -13.58 -13.52 -46.43
N ASN A 256 -14.69 -13.96 -45.84
CA ASN A 256 -15.16 -13.49 -44.54
C ASN A 256 -14.12 -13.76 -43.42
N HIS A 257 -13.49 -14.94 -43.44
CA HIS A 257 -12.41 -15.30 -42.52
C HIS A 257 -11.19 -14.38 -42.70
N GLN A 258 -10.76 -14.13 -43.94
CA GLN A 258 -9.65 -13.19 -44.23
C GLN A 258 -9.97 -11.77 -43.74
N GLN A 259 -11.19 -11.27 -43.95
CA GLN A 259 -11.63 -9.98 -43.41
C GLN A 259 -11.62 -9.96 -41.87
N ARG A 260 -12.06 -11.04 -41.21
CA ARG A 260 -12.02 -11.16 -39.74
C ARG A 260 -10.59 -11.08 -39.22
N LEU A 261 -9.64 -11.77 -39.86
CA LEU A 261 -8.21 -11.71 -39.52
C LEU A 261 -7.61 -10.30 -39.72
N GLN A 262 -7.98 -9.60 -40.80
CA GLN A 262 -7.56 -8.21 -41.02
C GLN A 262 -8.08 -7.26 -39.93
N ARG A 263 -9.37 -7.36 -39.57
CA ARG A 263 -9.97 -6.56 -38.48
C ARG A 263 -9.28 -6.83 -37.14
N LEU A 264 -8.97 -8.10 -36.82
CA LEU A 264 -8.24 -8.48 -35.61
C LEU A 264 -6.80 -7.93 -35.59
N ARG A 265 -6.10 -7.92 -36.73
CA ARG A 265 -4.76 -7.31 -36.85
C ARG A 265 -4.81 -5.81 -36.54
N ILE A 266 -5.74 -5.07 -37.17
CA ILE A 266 -5.92 -3.63 -36.98
C ILE A 266 -6.29 -3.32 -35.51
N ALA A 267 -7.17 -4.12 -34.89
CA ALA A 267 -7.53 -3.98 -33.48
C ALA A 267 -6.32 -4.18 -32.55
N ARG A 268 -5.49 -5.21 -32.80
CA ARG A 268 -4.26 -5.47 -32.04
C ARG A 268 -3.25 -4.33 -32.17
N GLU A 269 -3.07 -3.78 -33.37
CA GLU A 269 -2.20 -2.62 -33.62
C GLU A 269 -2.70 -1.36 -32.91
N LYS A 270 -4.02 -1.11 -32.90
CA LYS A 270 -4.63 0.00 -32.16
C LYS A 270 -4.37 -0.12 -30.64
N LEU A 271 -4.63 -1.30 -30.06
CA LEU A 271 -4.39 -1.56 -28.64
C LEU A 271 -2.91 -1.41 -28.26
N LEU A 272 -1.98 -1.89 -29.12
CA LEU A 272 -0.55 -1.73 -28.89
C LEU A 272 -0.12 -0.26 -28.92
N ARG A 273 -0.63 0.52 -29.88
CA ARG A 273 -0.39 1.98 -29.97
C ARG A 273 -0.93 2.71 -28.74
N GLU A 274 -2.12 2.33 -28.26
CA GLU A 274 -2.69 2.92 -27.05
C GLU A 274 -1.89 2.55 -25.79
N ALA A 275 -1.42 1.30 -25.66
CA ALA A 275 -0.58 0.86 -24.55
C ALA A 275 0.76 1.63 -24.50
N LEU A 276 1.35 1.93 -25.66
CA LEU A 276 2.54 2.80 -25.76
C LEU A 276 2.21 4.24 -25.33
N ASN A 277 1.13 4.83 -25.84
CA ASN A 277 0.69 6.18 -25.43
C ASN A 277 0.47 6.27 -23.90
N ARG A 278 -0.22 5.27 -23.31
CA ARG A 278 -0.42 5.17 -21.85
C ARG A 278 0.91 5.00 -21.09
N ARG A 279 1.92 4.35 -21.67
CA ARG A 279 3.28 4.20 -21.08
C ARG A 279 4.05 5.52 -21.09
N ASP A 280 4.00 6.25 -22.19
CA ASP A 280 4.69 7.54 -22.33
C ASP A 280 4.02 8.66 -21.55
N GLU A 281 2.69 8.66 -21.41
CA GLU A 281 2.01 9.62 -20.54
C GLU A 281 2.41 9.41 -19.06
N ARG A 282 2.45 8.15 -18.58
CA ARG A 282 3.04 7.82 -17.28
C ARG A 282 4.53 8.16 -17.16
N ARG A 283 5.26 8.39 -18.27
CA ARG A 283 6.65 8.87 -18.24
C ARG A 283 6.69 10.40 -18.10
N ARG A 284 5.84 11.13 -18.83
CA ARG A 284 5.68 12.59 -18.71
C ARG A 284 5.21 13.00 -17.32
N GLN A 285 4.20 12.34 -16.78
CA GLN A 285 3.67 12.61 -15.44
C GLN A 285 4.76 12.54 -14.38
N ARG A 286 5.54 11.45 -14.33
CA ARG A 286 6.69 11.32 -13.42
C ARG A 286 7.81 12.34 -13.65
N GLN A 287 8.00 12.83 -14.89
CA GLN A 287 8.93 13.92 -15.17
C GLN A 287 8.41 15.28 -14.65
N LEU A 288 7.11 15.52 -14.75
CA LEU A 288 6.45 16.72 -14.20
C LEU A 288 6.45 16.71 -12.66
N GLU A 289 6.09 15.59 -12.04
CA GLU A 289 6.18 15.35 -10.59
C GLU A 289 7.61 15.57 -10.08
N PHE A 290 8.62 14.99 -10.75
CA PHE A 290 10.03 15.20 -10.39
C PHE A 290 10.46 16.66 -10.53
N ALA A 291 10.02 17.36 -11.58
CA ALA A 291 10.31 18.78 -11.78
C ALA A 291 9.60 19.67 -10.73
N GLN A 292 8.38 19.34 -10.32
CA GLN A 292 7.66 20.02 -9.24
C GLN A 292 8.33 19.78 -7.89
N ASN A 293 8.65 18.53 -7.56
CA ASN A 293 9.34 18.17 -6.32
C ASN A 293 10.72 18.84 -6.22
N LYS A 294 11.46 18.93 -7.35
CA LYS A 294 12.72 19.69 -7.40
C LYS A 294 12.50 21.18 -7.11
N LYS A 295 11.48 21.83 -7.68
CA LYS A 295 11.14 23.23 -7.38
C LYS A 295 10.72 23.44 -5.92
N ASN A 296 9.94 22.52 -5.36
CA ASN A 296 9.51 22.57 -3.96
C ASN A 296 10.70 22.44 -3.01
N TYR A 297 11.63 21.52 -3.30
CA TYR A 297 12.88 21.38 -2.54
C TYR A 297 13.79 22.62 -2.64
N GLN A 298 13.87 23.26 -3.82
CA GLN A 298 14.58 24.53 -3.97
C GLN A 298 13.97 25.63 -3.10
N ARG A 299 12.64 25.79 -3.13
CA ARG A 299 11.94 26.77 -2.29
C ARG A 299 12.12 26.48 -0.79
N GLN A 300 12.00 25.21 -0.36
CA GLN A 300 12.24 24.84 1.04
C GLN A 300 13.66 25.20 1.49
N LYS A 301 14.66 25.03 0.62
CA LYS A 301 16.04 25.45 0.91
C LYS A 301 16.18 26.98 0.97
N GLU A 302 15.49 27.70 0.11
CA GLU A 302 15.44 29.17 0.10
C GLU A 302 14.78 29.69 1.41
N GLU A 303 13.63 29.13 1.80
CA GLU A 303 12.95 29.38 3.08
C GLU A 303 13.84 29.04 4.29
N GLU A 304 14.59 27.93 4.26
CA GLU A 304 15.56 27.57 5.30
C GLU A 304 16.70 28.61 5.41
N THR A 305 17.20 29.14 4.29
CA THR A 305 18.22 30.20 4.30
C THR A 305 17.67 31.53 4.82
N GLU A 306 16.49 31.97 4.41
CA GLU A 306 15.84 33.17 4.96
C GLU A 306 15.61 33.04 6.48
N ILE A 307 15.19 31.86 6.95
CA ILE A 307 15.02 31.57 8.38
C ILE A 307 16.38 31.57 9.12
N ALA A 308 17.47 31.14 8.49
CA ALA A 308 18.81 31.19 9.08
C ALA A 308 19.34 32.64 9.19
N GLU A 309 19.18 33.44 8.13
CA GLU A 309 19.58 34.85 8.12
C GLU A 309 18.78 35.67 9.15
N ALA A 310 17.46 35.48 9.22
CA ALA A 310 16.61 36.13 10.21
C ALA A 310 16.93 35.71 11.67
N ARG A 311 17.46 34.50 11.88
CA ARG A 311 17.99 34.09 13.21
C ARG A 311 19.29 34.81 13.53
N ALA A 312 20.21 34.90 12.57
CA ALA A 312 21.49 35.60 12.74
C ALA A 312 21.28 37.11 13.01
N GLU A 313 20.33 37.77 12.33
CA GLU A 313 19.97 39.17 12.61
C GLU A 313 19.45 39.35 14.05
N ILE A 314 18.57 38.44 14.51
CA ILE A 314 18.04 38.46 15.89
C ILE A 314 19.14 38.20 16.93
N GLU A 315 20.14 37.38 16.60
CA GLU A 315 21.28 37.07 17.47
C GLU A 315 22.25 38.25 17.56
N ALA A 316 22.69 38.82 16.43
CA ALA A 316 23.51 40.03 16.38
C ALA A 316 22.82 41.22 17.08
N TRP A 317 21.51 41.40 16.90
CA TRP A 317 20.75 42.41 17.64
C TRP A 317 20.74 42.16 19.15
N ARG A 318 20.64 40.89 19.59
CA ARG A 318 20.71 40.54 21.02
C ARG A 318 22.08 40.84 21.61
N GLU A 319 23.17 40.51 20.90
CA GLU A 319 24.53 40.85 21.32
C GLU A 319 24.70 42.37 21.45
N GLU A 320 24.19 43.15 20.50
CA GLU A 320 24.20 44.61 20.55
C GLU A 320 23.43 45.18 21.76
N GLN A 321 22.32 44.54 22.17
CA GLN A 321 21.63 44.92 23.41
C GLN A 321 22.40 44.50 24.68
N TRP A 322 23.04 43.32 24.69
CA TRP A 322 23.85 42.86 25.82
C TRP A 322 25.09 43.73 26.03
N GLU A 323 25.73 44.18 24.95
CA GLU A 323 26.88 45.09 25.02
C GLU A 323 26.49 46.45 25.61
N LYS A 324 25.34 47.01 25.18
CA LYS A 324 24.78 48.23 25.74
C LYS A 324 24.45 48.08 27.23
N LEU A 325 23.93 46.92 27.66
CA LEU A 325 23.70 46.63 29.08
C LEU A 325 25.00 46.49 29.87
N ARG A 326 26.04 45.87 29.30
CA ARG A 326 27.36 45.75 29.94
C ARG A 326 28.00 47.12 30.17
N LEU A 327 28.05 47.96 29.12
CA LEU A 327 28.58 49.33 29.21
C LEU A 327 27.80 50.20 30.22
N LEU A 328 26.47 50.05 30.31
CA LEU A 328 25.67 50.73 31.33
C LEU A 328 25.97 50.22 32.75
N SER A 329 26.20 48.91 32.93
CA SER A 329 26.60 48.32 34.21
C SER A 329 27.99 48.80 34.64
N GLU A 330 28.95 48.86 33.72
CA GLU A 330 30.30 49.37 33.97
C GLU A 330 30.27 50.86 34.36
N GLN A 331 29.48 51.68 33.67
CA GLN A 331 29.27 53.08 34.05
C GLN A 331 28.58 53.25 35.42
N GLN A 332 27.69 52.33 35.81
CA GLN A 332 27.08 52.35 37.14
C GLN A 332 28.08 51.96 38.22
N GLN A 333 28.90 50.92 38.01
CA GLN A 333 29.98 50.53 38.92
C GLN A 333 31.02 51.64 39.07
N GLN A 334 31.45 52.28 37.98
CA GLN A 334 32.35 53.43 38.02
C GLN A 334 31.77 54.58 38.86
N LYS A 335 30.48 54.92 38.67
CA LYS A 335 29.80 55.94 39.49
C LYS A 335 29.73 55.56 40.96
N GLN A 336 29.41 54.30 41.28
CA GLN A 336 29.39 53.80 42.66
C GLN A 336 30.77 53.88 43.31
N THR A 337 31.84 53.41 42.65
CA THR A 337 33.21 53.50 43.19
C THR A 337 33.71 54.94 43.36
N GLU A 338 33.31 55.87 42.49
CA GLU A 338 33.60 57.31 42.64
C GLU A 338 32.79 57.95 43.78
N GLU A 339 31.54 57.52 44.01
CA GLU A 339 30.70 57.96 45.13
C GLU A 339 31.20 57.38 46.48
N GLU A 340 31.62 56.12 46.52
CA GLU A 340 32.33 55.50 47.64
C GLU A 340 33.66 56.21 47.93
N ARG A 341 34.43 56.58 46.89
CA ARG A 341 35.66 57.37 47.04
C ARG A 341 35.38 58.74 47.65
N ARG A 342 34.40 59.48 47.12
CA ARG A 342 33.99 60.80 47.62
C ARG A 342 33.46 60.74 49.05
N THR A 343 32.64 59.75 49.38
CA THR A 343 32.10 59.59 50.75
C THR A 343 33.22 59.19 51.73
N ARG A 344 34.19 58.37 51.31
CA ARG A 344 35.38 58.04 52.11
C ARG A 344 36.32 59.23 52.32
N GLU A 345 36.51 60.07 51.31
CA GLU A 345 37.24 61.35 51.44
C GLU A 345 36.50 62.29 52.42
N ARG A 346 35.17 62.37 52.32
CA ARG A 346 34.30 63.23 53.14
C ARG A 346 34.05 62.73 54.57
N THR A 347 34.35 61.46 54.87
CA THR A 347 34.29 60.88 56.23
C THR A 347 35.64 60.88 56.95
N THR A 348 36.59 61.68 56.47
CA THR A 348 37.69 62.14 57.33
C THR A 348 37.12 62.97 58.50
N PRO A 349 37.31 62.55 59.77
CA PRO A 349 36.49 63.04 60.88
C PRO A 349 36.93 64.43 61.37
N THR A 350 36.45 65.47 60.70
CA THR A 350 36.43 66.83 61.25
C THR A 350 35.27 66.95 62.23
N MET A 351 35.55 67.30 63.49
CA MET A 351 34.55 67.33 64.57
C MET A 351 33.64 68.58 64.50
N GLY A 352 32.32 68.35 64.49
CA GLY A 352 31.27 69.35 64.79
C GLY A 352 30.48 69.86 63.59
N GLY A 353 29.18 70.18 63.79
CA GLY A 353 28.37 70.92 62.82
C GLY A 353 26.96 70.35 62.56
N ASP A 354 26.01 70.81 63.35
CA ASP A 354 24.55 70.64 63.25
C ASP A 354 23.85 71.10 61.93
N ILE A 355 22.57 70.70 61.80
CA ILE A 355 21.40 71.47 61.29
C ILE A 355 20.96 71.43 59.78
N ASP A 356 19.63 71.21 59.65
CA ASP A 356 18.59 71.51 58.62
C ASP A 356 18.62 71.21 57.10
N GLN A 357 17.61 70.41 56.71
CA GLN A 357 16.45 70.69 55.81
C GLN A 357 16.53 71.51 54.49
N SER A 358 15.61 71.14 53.58
CA SER A 358 14.98 71.93 52.48
C SER A 358 15.74 72.07 51.13
N LYS A 359 15.12 72.33 49.96
CA LYS A 359 13.80 72.02 49.33
C LYS A 359 13.83 72.52 47.84
N ASP A 360 12.82 72.20 47.01
CA ASP A 360 12.45 72.83 45.70
C ASP A 360 13.42 72.60 44.49
N THR A 361 13.08 72.31 43.21
CA THR A 361 11.95 72.43 42.21
C THR A 361 12.16 73.52 41.13
N ASN A 362 11.44 73.45 39.98
CA ASN A 362 11.60 74.14 38.65
C ASN A 362 12.37 73.29 37.59
N VAL A 363 12.31 73.40 36.25
CA VAL A 363 11.64 74.23 35.18
C VAL A 363 11.82 73.47 33.81
N VAL A 364 11.12 73.59 32.65
CA VAL A 364 9.86 74.20 32.13
C VAL A 364 9.47 73.52 30.78
N ASP A 365 8.29 73.82 30.20
CA ASP A 365 7.78 73.33 28.91
C ASP A 365 8.48 73.86 27.63
N SER A 366 8.28 73.17 26.48
CA SER A 366 8.01 73.82 25.18
C SER A 366 7.41 72.89 24.11
N ASN A 367 6.54 73.45 23.26
CA ASN A 367 5.72 72.73 22.29
C ASN A 367 6.46 72.50 20.94
N CYS A 368 6.43 71.26 20.45
CA CYS A 368 6.87 70.85 19.12
C CYS A 368 5.92 69.75 18.63
N GLY A 369 5.91 69.41 17.33
CA GLY A 369 5.32 68.16 16.85
C GLY A 369 6.21 66.99 17.29
N THR A 370 6.14 66.65 18.59
CA THR A 370 7.27 66.07 19.31
C THR A 370 7.72 64.71 18.76
N GLU A 371 9.05 64.50 18.81
CA GLU A 371 9.64 63.17 18.65
C GLU A 371 9.03 62.17 19.65
N GLU A 372 8.54 62.67 20.79
CA GLU A 372 7.77 61.94 21.79
C GLU A 372 6.43 61.39 21.26
N GLU A 373 5.68 62.08 20.40
CA GLU A 373 4.45 61.52 19.82
C GLU A 373 4.76 60.44 18.76
N LEU A 374 5.80 60.63 17.94
CA LEU A 374 6.30 59.54 17.08
C LEU A 374 6.83 58.36 17.92
N ALA A 375 7.47 58.62 19.06
CA ALA A 375 7.86 57.60 20.01
C ALA A 375 6.64 56.93 20.67
N TYR A 376 5.55 57.66 20.94
CA TYR A 376 4.30 57.12 21.46
C TYR A 376 3.60 56.21 20.43
N GLN A 377 3.53 56.61 19.16
CA GLN A 377 3.04 55.75 18.09
C GLN A 377 3.92 54.50 17.90
N ARG A 378 5.26 54.65 17.94
CA ARG A 378 6.21 53.52 17.91
C ARG A 378 6.05 52.60 19.14
N LYS A 379 5.83 53.14 20.35
CA LYS A 379 5.52 52.38 21.58
C LYS A 379 4.20 51.61 21.42
N LYS A 380 3.14 52.26 20.91
CA LYS A 380 1.81 51.69 20.64
C LYS A 380 1.88 50.55 19.60
N ALA A 381 2.62 50.74 18.51
CA ALA A 381 2.86 49.72 17.48
C ALA A 381 3.67 48.52 18.02
N LYS A 382 4.77 48.77 18.76
CA LYS A 382 5.54 47.70 19.42
C LYS A 382 4.69 46.93 20.45
N ALA A 383 3.82 47.60 21.20
CA ALA A 383 2.88 46.96 22.11
C ALA A 383 1.84 46.10 21.38
N ALA A 384 1.29 46.58 20.24
CA ALA A 384 0.38 45.80 19.40
C ALA A 384 1.06 44.56 18.79
N ALA A 385 2.28 44.71 18.27
CA ALA A 385 3.07 43.59 17.76
C ALA A 385 3.42 42.55 18.84
N LYS A 386 3.78 43.00 20.06
CA LYS A 386 3.98 42.11 21.22
C LYS A 386 2.70 41.36 21.60
N ARG A 387 1.54 42.03 21.57
CA ARG A 387 0.22 41.41 21.79
C ARG A 387 -0.16 40.41 20.69
N LYS A 388 0.16 40.67 19.41
CA LYS A 388 -0.05 39.72 18.29
C LYS A 388 0.81 38.46 18.48
N ARG A 389 2.13 38.62 18.66
CA ARG A 389 3.07 37.51 18.90
C ARG A 389 2.71 36.69 20.15
N ALA A 390 2.19 37.32 21.20
CA ALA A 390 1.70 36.61 22.39
C ALA A 390 0.45 35.76 22.10
N ARG A 391 -0.52 36.29 21.33
CA ARG A 391 -1.71 35.53 20.89
C ARG A 391 -1.35 34.37 19.95
N GLU A 392 -0.35 34.54 19.11
CA GLU A 392 0.14 33.49 18.20
C GLU A 392 0.85 32.37 18.97
N ARG A 393 1.70 32.71 19.95
CA ARG A 393 2.27 31.71 20.88
C ARG A 393 1.18 30.96 21.64
N GLN A 394 0.20 31.67 22.21
CA GLN A 394 -0.91 31.04 22.94
C GLN A 394 -1.79 30.16 22.04
N LYS A 395 -1.88 30.45 20.73
CA LYS A 395 -2.55 29.56 19.76
C LYS A 395 -1.74 28.30 19.48
N MET A 396 -0.42 28.41 19.28
CA MET A 396 0.48 27.26 19.10
C MET A 396 0.49 26.36 20.34
N GLU A 397 0.63 26.96 21.52
CA GLU A 397 0.63 26.30 22.83
C GLU A 397 -0.67 25.50 23.06
N LYS A 398 -1.83 26.09 22.76
CA LYS A 398 -3.13 25.38 22.81
C LYS A 398 -3.30 24.32 21.73
N ALA A 399 -2.63 24.44 20.59
CA ALA A 399 -2.64 23.39 19.57
C ALA A 399 -1.81 22.18 20.01
N THR A 400 -0.61 22.39 20.56
CA THR A 400 0.22 21.33 21.13
C THR A 400 -0.43 20.69 22.34
N GLU A 401 -1.04 21.46 23.26
CA GLU A 401 -1.78 20.94 24.41
C GLU A 401 -2.97 20.06 23.97
N ARG A 402 -3.67 20.45 22.90
CA ARG A 402 -4.76 19.63 22.32
C ARG A 402 -4.24 18.34 21.70
N GLU A 403 -3.13 18.38 20.97
CA GLU A 403 -2.53 17.19 20.35
C GLU A 403 -1.99 16.21 21.42
N GLU A 404 -1.37 16.71 22.48
CA GLU A 404 -0.94 15.90 23.63
C GLU A 404 -2.13 15.31 24.38
N ARG A 405 -3.22 16.07 24.56
CA ARG A 405 -4.46 15.57 25.17
C ARG A 405 -5.12 14.48 24.32
N GLU A 406 -5.20 14.64 23.00
CA GLU A 406 -5.75 13.60 22.12
C GLU A 406 -4.86 12.34 22.12
N ARG A 407 -3.53 12.52 22.18
CA ARG A 407 -2.56 11.43 22.35
C ARG A 407 -2.74 10.72 23.70
N GLU A 408 -3.01 11.46 24.78
CA GLU A 408 -3.36 10.94 26.11
C GLU A 408 -4.67 10.14 26.10
N GLU A 409 -5.73 10.70 25.51
CA GLU A 409 -7.03 10.04 25.36
C GLU A 409 -6.92 8.75 24.53
N ARG A 410 -6.14 8.74 23.45
CA ARG A 410 -5.83 7.54 22.66
C ARG A 410 -5.05 6.48 23.47
N ARG A 411 -4.10 6.88 24.33
CA ARG A 411 -3.40 5.96 25.27
C ARG A 411 -4.40 5.35 26.26
N ASN A 412 -5.21 6.18 26.91
CA ASN A 412 -6.18 5.77 27.91
C ASN A 412 -7.27 4.87 27.33
N ALA A 413 -7.74 5.14 26.11
CA ALA A 413 -8.67 4.27 25.38
C ALA A 413 -8.08 2.86 25.14
N LEU A 414 -6.83 2.77 24.66
CA LEU A 414 -6.15 1.49 24.46
C LEU A 414 -5.88 0.75 25.78
N GLU A 415 -5.62 1.46 26.88
CA GLU A 415 -5.45 0.84 28.20
C GLU A 415 -6.79 0.35 28.77
N ASN A 416 -7.87 1.11 28.59
CA ASN A 416 -9.21 0.71 29.02
C ASN A 416 -9.74 -0.48 28.20
N GLN A 417 -9.49 -0.53 26.89
CA GLN A 417 -9.77 -1.71 26.07
C GLN A 417 -8.99 -2.95 26.56
N LYS A 418 -7.72 -2.80 26.97
CA LYS A 418 -6.96 -3.90 27.60
C LYS A 418 -7.61 -4.34 28.91
N LYS A 419 -7.94 -3.41 29.80
CA LYS A 419 -8.61 -3.71 31.09
C LYS A 419 -9.97 -4.40 30.90
N ALA A 420 -10.69 -4.06 29.83
CA ALA A 420 -11.99 -4.64 29.48
C ALA A 420 -11.92 -5.99 28.75
N SER A 421 -10.79 -6.31 28.10
CA SER A 421 -10.64 -7.58 27.37
C SER A 421 -10.68 -8.80 28.31
N ALA A 422 -11.49 -9.80 27.98
CA ALA A 422 -11.69 -10.98 28.82
C ALA A 422 -10.45 -11.90 28.87
N LEU A 423 -9.61 -11.88 27.83
CA LEU A 423 -8.38 -12.67 27.75
C LEU A 423 -7.20 -11.86 28.29
N LYS A 424 -6.51 -12.40 29.30
CA LYS A 424 -5.30 -11.81 29.90
C LYS A 424 -4.06 -12.57 29.44
N CYS A 425 -2.99 -11.84 29.18
CA CYS A 425 -1.69 -12.39 28.81
C CYS A 425 -1.07 -13.17 29.97
N GLU A 426 -0.80 -14.47 29.78
CA GLU A 426 -0.27 -15.33 30.85
C GLU A 426 1.06 -14.83 31.44
N ALA A 427 1.92 -14.21 30.61
CA ALA A 427 3.25 -13.76 31.03
C ALA A 427 3.29 -12.37 31.69
N CYS A 428 2.24 -11.55 31.60
CA CYS A 428 2.27 -10.17 32.12
C CYS A 428 0.94 -9.64 32.68
N GLY A 429 -0.12 -10.45 32.72
CA GLY A 429 -1.44 -10.10 33.26
C GLY A 429 -2.23 -9.06 32.44
N ALA A 430 -1.59 -8.31 31.55
CA ALA A 430 -2.22 -7.31 30.70
C ALA A 430 -3.21 -7.95 29.72
N GLY A 431 -4.36 -7.32 29.54
CA GLY A 431 -5.38 -7.78 28.61
C GLY A 431 -4.94 -7.75 27.15
N ILE A 432 -5.52 -8.65 26.37
CA ILE A 432 -5.17 -8.91 24.97
C ILE A 432 -6.16 -8.19 24.07
N LEU A 433 -5.68 -7.12 23.43
CA LEU A 433 -6.40 -6.48 22.31
C LEU A 433 -6.36 -7.41 21.10
N ASP A 434 -7.51 -7.51 20.44
CA ASP A 434 -7.83 -8.06 19.11
C ASP A 434 -6.88 -9.14 18.52
N CYS A 435 -7.43 -10.33 18.25
CA CYS A 435 -6.75 -11.45 17.60
C CYS A 435 -5.32 -11.70 18.13
N GLY A 436 -5.19 -11.82 19.46
CA GLY A 436 -3.92 -11.99 20.18
C GLY A 436 -3.02 -13.08 19.59
N PHE A 437 -1.70 -12.93 19.74
CA PHE A 437 -0.67 -13.57 18.90
C PHE A 437 -0.92 -15.06 18.63
N GLU A 438 -1.49 -15.35 17.45
CA GLU A 438 -2.22 -16.60 17.21
C GLU A 438 -1.33 -17.85 17.24
N LYS A 439 -0.05 -17.71 16.84
CA LYS A 439 0.97 -18.76 16.91
C LYS A 439 1.21 -19.34 18.32
N PHE A 440 0.66 -18.70 19.36
CA PHE A 440 0.69 -19.18 20.74
C PHE A 440 -0.73 -19.20 21.35
N GLY A 441 -1.72 -19.64 20.57
CA GLY A 441 -3.08 -19.93 21.05
C GLY A 441 -3.81 -18.72 21.65
N ARG A 442 -3.49 -17.50 21.18
CA ARG A 442 -3.96 -16.22 21.71
C ARG A 442 -3.66 -15.97 23.21
N ARG A 443 -2.73 -16.72 23.83
CA ARG A 443 -2.37 -16.61 25.27
C ARG A 443 -1.46 -15.44 25.62
N PHE A 444 -0.84 -14.79 24.64
CA PHE A 444 0.14 -13.72 24.85
C PHE A 444 -0.15 -12.46 24.02
N CYS A 445 -0.05 -11.30 24.65
CA CYS A 445 -0.25 -10.00 24.00
C CYS A 445 0.92 -9.56 23.09
N SER A 446 2.05 -10.29 23.09
CA SER A 446 3.20 -10.00 22.21
C SER A 446 4.18 -11.19 22.11
N PRO A 447 5.03 -11.24 21.07
CA PRO A 447 6.12 -12.21 20.97
C PRO A 447 7.17 -12.10 22.10
N LYS A 448 7.32 -10.93 22.73
CA LYS A 448 8.18 -10.77 23.92
C LYS A 448 7.62 -11.51 25.13
N CYS A 449 6.30 -11.47 25.32
CA CYS A 449 5.60 -12.15 26.42
C CYS A 449 5.68 -13.67 26.27
N ALA A 450 5.40 -14.20 25.07
CA ALA A 450 5.56 -15.63 24.77
C ALA A 450 6.98 -16.13 25.11
N ARG A 451 8.03 -15.42 24.62
CA ARG A 451 9.45 -15.72 24.91
C ARG A 451 9.88 -15.57 26.38
N PHE A 452 9.04 -14.98 27.24
CA PHE A 452 9.32 -14.83 28.67
C PHE A 452 8.67 -15.97 29.47
N ALA A 453 7.47 -16.39 29.08
CA ALA A 453 6.83 -17.60 29.62
C ALA A 453 7.70 -18.85 29.37
N THR A 454 8.20 -19.04 28.14
CA THR A 454 9.11 -20.15 27.77
C THR A 454 10.53 -20.06 28.36
N LYS A 455 10.72 -19.26 29.41
CA LYS A 455 11.95 -19.14 30.21
C LYS A 455 11.69 -19.24 31.72
N THR A 456 10.43 -19.37 32.13
CA THR A 456 9.98 -19.30 33.53
C THR A 456 9.12 -20.49 33.95
N GLY A 457 8.73 -21.34 32.99
CA GLY A 457 8.44 -22.77 33.18
C GLY A 457 9.45 -23.61 32.41
#